data_AF-K0XAU9-F1
#
_entry.id   AF-K0XAU9-F1
#
_cell.length_a   1.000
_cell.length_b   1.000
_cell.length_c   1.000
_cell.angle_alpha   90.00
_cell.angle_beta   90.00
_cell.angle_gamma   90.00
#
_symmetry.space_group_name_H-M   'P 1'
#
loop_
_entity.id
_entity.type
_entity.pdbx_description
1 polymer ?
#
loop_
_entity_poly.entity_id
_entity_poly.type
_entity_poly.pdbx_seq_one_letter_code
_entity_poly.pdbx_strand_id
1 'polypeptide(L)'
;MMWKYIYAAFLMIAFTACHTNKTLEKSDKPASTANYTLPEHLSVSASFRMFWDAWNADLRQSGNNLEKYIPSELLIKRFSLHNQNGNYLLTGYLHTAADFKEENLLHIGGHCIKYSDSIYSFAIPLKILPQFITLPGITYIECSSPVRNR
;
A
#
# COMPACT_ATOMS: atom_id res chain seq x y z
N MET A 1 0.60 78.29 -10.21
CA MET A 1 1.30 77.04 -10.56
C MET A 1 0.25 76.11 -11.17
N MET A 2 -0.03 76.14 -12.48
CA MET A 2 0.75 75.52 -13.57
C MET A 2 1.21 74.11 -13.12
N TRP A 3 0.63 73.03 -13.65
CA TRP A 3 0.98 72.52 -14.97
C TRP A 3 -0.13 71.65 -15.58
N LYS A 4 -0.32 71.80 -16.89
CA LYS A 4 -1.33 71.20 -17.77
C LYS A 4 -0.86 69.84 -18.32
N TYR A 5 -1.82 68.95 -18.60
CA TYR A 5 -1.84 67.89 -19.62
C TYR A 5 -0.56 67.61 -20.43
N ILE A 6 -0.21 66.32 -20.60
CA ILE A 6 0.22 65.76 -21.90
C ILE A 6 -0.25 64.29 -21.98
N TYR A 7 -1.07 64.04 -23.00
CA TYR A 7 -1.33 62.74 -23.62
C TYR A 7 -0.14 62.35 -24.50
N ALA A 8 0.31 61.09 -24.43
CA ALA A 8 0.99 60.38 -25.52
C ALA A 8 0.97 58.87 -25.17
N ALA A 9 0.08 58.08 -25.77
CA ALA A 9 0.21 57.46 -27.09
C ALA A 9 1.05 56.16 -27.06
N PHE A 10 0.38 55.07 -27.40
CA PHE A 10 0.85 53.90 -28.16
C PHE A 10 2.20 53.27 -27.81
N LEU A 11 2.20 51.98 -27.46
CA LEU A 11 2.56 50.93 -28.41
C LEU A 11 2.28 49.53 -27.85
N MET A 12 1.70 48.70 -28.71
CA MET A 12 1.54 47.26 -28.56
C MET A 12 2.89 46.57 -28.31
N ILE A 13 2.97 45.71 -27.30
CA ILE A 13 4.01 44.66 -27.26
C ILE A 13 3.32 43.31 -27.03
N ALA A 14 3.22 42.61 -28.16
CA ALA A 14 3.31 41.18 -28.39
C ALA A 14 2.82 40.20 -27.30
N PHE A 15 1.83 39.41 -27.70
CA PHE A 15 1.63 38.04 -27.27
C PHE A 15 2.97 37.27 -27.24
N THR A 16 3.44 36.93 -26.05
CA THR A 16 4.17 35.68 -25.84
C THR A 16 3.37 34.89 -24.83
N ALA A 17 2.41 34.14 -25.35
CA ALA A 17 1.90 32.97 -24.67
C ALA A 17 3.11 32.11 -24.30
N CYS A 18 3.47 32.10 -23.02
CA CYS A 18 4.22 30.99 -22.45
C CYS A 18 3.28 29.78 -22.49
N HIS A 19 3.19 29.15 -23.67
CA HIS A 19 2.88 27.73 -23.76
C HIS A 19 4.05 27.03 -23.08
N THR A 20 3.97 26.89 -21.75
CA THR A 20 4.61 25.76 -21.10
C THR A 20 3.89 24.54 -21.65
N ASN A 21 4.41 23.97 -22.73
CA ASN A 21 4.27 22.56 -22.98
C ASN A 21 4.89 21.88 -21.74
N LYS A 22 4.07 21.68 -20.70
CA LYS A 22 4.33 20.62 -19.75
C LYS A 22 4.19 19.38 -20.61
N THR A 23 5.32 18.92 -21.13
CA THR A 23 5.51 17.55 -21.52
C THR A 23 4.99 16.76 -20.33
N LEU A 24 3.75 16.28 -20.44
CA LEU A 24 3.32 15.12 -19.70
C LEU A 24 4.28 14.05 -20.19
N GLU A 25 5.42 13.94 -19.51
CA GLU A 25 6.05 12.65 -19.36
C GLU A 25 4.98 11.81 -18.68
N LYS A 26 4.17 11.19 -19.53
CA LYS A 26 3.48 9.97 -19.20
C LYS A 26 4.62 9.04 -18.86
N SER A 27 4.97 9.02 -17.57
CA SER A 27 5.79 7.99 -16.99
C SER A 27 4.95 6.73 -17.16
N ASP A 28 5.03 6.14 -18.34
CA ASP A 28 4.72 4.75 -18.61
C ASP A 28 5.75 3.96 -17.79
N LYS A 29 5.63 4.03 -16.45
CA LYS A 29 6.18 3.00 -15.60
C LYS A 29 5.48 1.74 -16.08
N PRO A 30 6.23 0.75 -16.60
CA PRO A 30 5.61 -0.52 -16.90
C PRO A 30 4.87 -0.98 -15.64
N ALA A 31 3.66 -1.51 -15.83
CA ALA A 31 2.91 -2.21 -14.79
C ALA A 31 3.90 -3.03 -13.97
N SER A 32 3.90 -2.82 -12.65
CA SER A 32 4.92 -3.37 -11.76
C SER A 32 4.96 -4.90 -11.93
N THR A 33 6.06 -5.41 -12.45
CA THR A 33 6.38 -6.84 -12.54
C THR A 33 6.84 -7.41 -11.19
N ALA A 34 6.53 -6.73 -10.08
CA ALA A 34 6.97 -7.13 -8.75
C ALA A 34 6.39 -8.50 -8.40
N ASN A 35 7.26 -9.51 -8.43
CA ASN A 35 6.98 -10.83 -7.88
C ASN A 35 7.50 -10.85 -6.45
N TYR A 36 6.60 -10.70 -5.48
CA TYR A 36 6.98 -10.83 -4.08
C TYR A 36 7.12 -12.31 -3.74
N THR A 37 8.17 -12.65 -2.99
CA THR A 37 8.42 -14.00 -2.47
C THR A 37 8.29 -14.03 -0.96
N LEU A 38 7.91 -15.19 -0.42
CA LEU A 38 7.96 -15.43 1.02
C LEU A 38 9.40 -15.72 1.44
N PRO A 39 9.89 -15.16 2.55
CA PRO A 39 11.19 -15.52 3.10
C PRO A 39 11.24 -17.01 3.48
N GLU A 40 12.36 -17.68 3.21
CA GLU A 40 12.51 -19.13 3.44
C GLU A 40 12.34 -19.54 4.91
N HIS A 41 12.70 -18.66 5.85
CA HIS A 41 12.60 -18.91 7.28
C HIS A 41 11.20 -18.66 7.85
N LEU A 42 10.29 -18.06 7.07
CA LEU A 42 8.96 -17.72 7.52
C LEU A 42 8.00 -18.89 7.29
N SER A 43 7.53 -19.51 8.37
CA SER A 43 6.45 -20.49 8.26
C SER A 43 5.10 -19.78 8.11
N VAL A 44 4.20 -20.35 7.31
CA VAL A 44 2.87 -19.75 7.10
C VAL A 44 1.79 -20.83 7.11
N SER A 45 0.61 -20.47 7.59
CA SER A 45 -0.58 -21.30 7.45
C SER A 45 -0.97 -21.52 5.98
N ALA A 46 -1.76 -22.56 5.73
CA ALA A 46 -2.37 -22.77 4.42
C ALA A 46 -3.25 -21.58 3.99
N SER A 47 -3.98 -20.95 4.93
CA SER A 47 -4.82 -19.78 4.64
C SER A 47 -3.99 -18.58 4.20
N PHE A 48 -2.89 -18.30 4.89
CA PHE A 48 -1.96 -17.24 4.51
C PHE A 48 -1.29 -17.54 3.17
N ARG A 49 -0.88 -18.78 2.91
CA ARG A 49 -0.30 -19.16 1.61
C ARG A 49 -1.28 -18.93 0.46
N MET A 50 -2.53 -19.35 0.63
CA MET A 50 -3.58 -19.11 -0.36
C MET A 50 -3.85 -17.63 -0.59
N PHE A 51 -3.84 -16.82 0.47
CA PHE A 51 -3.93 -15.36 0.38
C PHE A 51 -2.76 -14.79 -0.41
N TRP A 52 -1.52 -15.18 -0.06
CA TRP A 52 -0.29 -14.70 -0.69
C TRP A 52 -0.29 -14.93 -2.20
N ASP A 53 -0.62 -16.14 -2.64
CA ASP A 53 -0.64 -16.50 -4.05
C ASP A 53 -1.76 -15.74 -4.80
N ALA A 54 -2.94 -15.59 -4.17
CA ALA A 54 -4.06 -14.85 -4.74
C ALA A 54 -3.78 -13.34 -4.83
N TRP A 55 -3.21 -12.73 -3.79
CA TRP A 55 -2.85 -11.32 -3.75
C TRP A 55 -1.78 -10.98 -4.80
N ASN A 56 -0.74 -11.80 -4.94
CA ASN A 56 0.27 -11.60 -5.99
C ASN A 56 -0.34 -11.69 -7.39
N ALA A 57 -1.26 -12.63 -7.63
CA ALA A 57 -1.96 -12.74 -8.91
C ALA A 57 -2.85 -11.52 -9.17
N ASP A 58 -3.60 -11.09 -8.15
CA ASP A 58 -4.51 -9.93 -8.21
C ASP A 58 -3.75 -8.63 -8.49
N LEU A 59 -2.63 -8.41 -7.79
CA LEU A 59 -1.74 -7.26 -8.01
C LEU A 59 -1.21 -7.24 -9.45
N ARG A 60 -0.71 -8.36 -9.96
CA ARG A 60 -0.23 -8.46 -11.36
C ARG A 60 -1.34 -8.17 -12.37
N GLN A 61 -2.53 -8.73 -12.15
CA GLN A 61 -3.69 -8.52 -13.04
C GLN A 61 -4.19 -7.08 -13.01
N SER A 62 -4.04 -6.38 -11.88
CA SER A 62 -4.46 -4.98 -11.76
C SER A 62 -3.66 -4.02 -12.65
N GLY A 63 -2.46 -4.41 -13.09
CA GLY A 63 -1.53 -3.53 -13.82
C GLY A 63 -0.95 -2.38 -12.99
N ASN A 64 -1.29 -2.29 -11.70
CA ASN A 64 -0.80 -1.26 -10.80
C ASN A 64 0.48 -1.70 -10.08
N ASN A 65 1.20 -0.72 -9.53
CA ASN A 65 2.20 -0.98 -8.50
C ASN A 65 1.53 -1.02 -7.12
N LEU A 66 2.28 -1.48 -6.10
CA LEU A 66 1.76 -1.63 -4.75
C LEU A 66 1.18 -0.34 -4.15
N GLU A 67 1.77 0.82 -4.45
CA GLU A 67 1.30 2.13 -3.96
C GLU A 67 -0.07 2.52 -4.50
N LYS A 68 -0.40 2.12 -5.73
CA LYS A 68 -1.69 2.42 -6.39
C LYS A 68 -2.64 1.22 -6.39
N TYR A 69 -2.25 0.13 -5.73
CA TYR A 69 -2.99 -1.12 -5.78
C TYR A 69 -4.27 -1.04 -4.96
N ILE A 70 -5.38 -1.38 -5.60
CA ILE A 70 -6.69 -1.60 -4.98
C ILE A 70 -7.04 -3.07 -5.24
N PRO A 71 -7.27 -3.89 -4.21
CA PRO A 71 -7.60 -5.30 -4.39
C PRO A 71 -8.95 -5.48 -5.09
N SER A 72 -9.08 -6.54 -5.87
CA SER A 72 -10.37 -6.87 -6.51
C SER A 72 -11.44 -7.25 -5.48
N GLU A 73 -12.71 -7.07 -5.86
CA GLU A 73 -13.87 -7.53 -5.09
C GLU A 73 -13.79 -9.02 -4.70
N LEU A 74 -13.20 -9.84 -5.58
CA LEU A 74 -13.00 -11.26 -5.30
C LEU A 74 -12.01 -11.47 -4.17
N LEU A 75 -10.86 -10.77 -4.20
CA LEU A 75 -9.85 -10.87 -3.14
C LEU A 75 -10.39 -10.35 -1.81
N ILE A 76 -11.08 -9.19 -1.85
CA ILE A 76 -11.72 -8.58 -0.68
C ILE A 76 -12.67 -9.56 0.00
N LYS A 77 -13.61 -10.14 -0.75
CA LYS A 77 -14.61 -11.06 -0.20
C LYS A 77 -14.01 -12.38 0.27
N ARG A 78 -13.09 -12.95 -0.51
CA ARG A 78 -12.50 -14.26 -0.20
C ARG A 78 -11.70 -14.25 1.09
N PHE A 79 -11.01 -13.15 1.38
CA PHE A 79 -10.13 -13.02 2.55
C PHE A 79 -10.65 -12.02 3.59
N SER A 80 -11.90 -11.58 3.47
CA SER A 80 -12.54 -10.62 4.39
C SER A 80 -11.68 -9.38 4.65
N LEU A 81 -11.11 -8.81 3.59
CA LEU A 81 -10.28 -7.61 3.72
C LEU A 81 -11.14 -6.43 4.18
N HIS A 82 -10.72 -5.77 5.24
CA HIS A 82 -11.45 -4.62 5.80
C HIS A 82 -10.94 -3.32 5.19
N ASN A 83 -11.83 -2.49 4.64
CA ASN A 83 -11.46 -1.15 4.21
C ASN A 83 -11.50 -0.20 5.40
N GLN A 84 -10.34 0.37 5.75
CA GLN A 84 -10.20 1.43 6.73
C GLN A 84 -9.57 2.65 6.05
N ASN A 85 -10.38 3.68 5.82
CA ASN A 85 -9.97 4.96 5.22
C ASN A 85 -9.21 4.78 3.89
N GLY A 86 -9.70 3.89 3.02
CA GLY A 86 -9.08 3.59 1.72
C GLY A 86 -7.92 2.58 1.78
N ASN A 87 -7.55 2.09 2.97
CA ASN A 87 -6.57 1.01 3.10
C ASN A 87 -7.28 -0.31 3.36
N TYR A 88 -7.04 -1.30 2.50
CA TYR A 88 -7.51 -2.66 2.73
C TYR A 88 -6.56 -3.37 3.69
N LEU A 89 -7.13 -3.89 4.78
CA LEU A 89 -6.39 -4.51 5.87
C LEU A 89 -6.46 -6.03 5.78
N LEU A 90 -5.31 -6.67 5.90
CA LEU A 90 -5.19 -8.08 6.22
C LEU A 90 -5.11 -8.24 7.74
N THR A 91 -5.85 -9.19 8.28
CA THR A 91 -5.86 -9.51 9.71
C THR A 91 -5.54 -10.97 9.95
N GLY A 92 -5.04 -11.28 11.15
CA GLY A 92 -4.62 -12.63 11.47
C GLY A 92 -3.87 -12.73 12.79
N TYR A 93 -3.12 -13.81 12.93
CA TYR A 93 -2.28 -14.09 14.09
C TYR A 93 -0.82 -14.29 13.69
N LEU A 94 0.07 -13.87 14.59
CA LEU A 94 1.51 -14.08 14.53
C LEU A 94 1.92 -15.05 15.64
N HIS A 95 2.84 -15.95 15.32
CA HIS A 95 3.74 -16.46 16.35
C HIS A 95 5.07 -15.72 16.25
N THR A 96 5.65 -15.44 17.41
CA THR A 96 6.85 -14.62 17.51
C THR A 96 7.92 -15.28 18.36
N ALA A 97 9.18 -14.98 18.04
CA ALA A 97 10.33 -15.23 18.89
C ALA A 97 10.57 -14.03 19.84
N ALA A 98 11.53 -14.18 20.76
CA ALA A 98 11.82 -13.20 21.80
C ALA A 98 12.38 -11.86 21.28
N ASP A 99 12.89 -11.83 20.05
CA ASP A 99 13.42 -10.65 19.37
C ASP A 99 12.37 -9.87 18.57
N PHE A 100 11.11 -10.33 18.56
CA PHE A 100 10.00 -9.56 17.98
C PHE A 100 9.74 -8.28 18.78
N LYS A 101 9.53 -7.20 18.05
CA LYS A 101 9.32 -5.85 18.59
C LYS A 101 8.05 -5.26 18.01
N GLU A 102 7.05 -5.04 18.87
CA GLU A 102 5.78 -4.43 18.48
C GLU A 102 5.99 -3.06 17.81
N GLU A 103 6.98 -2.30 18.28
CA GLU A 103 7.31 -0.98 17.73
C GLU A 103 7.73 -1.03 16.26
N ASN A 104 8.35 -2.13 15.80
CA ASN A 104 8.76 -2.26 14.40
C ASN A 104 7.54 -2.42 13.49
N LEU A 105 6.52 -3.16 13.95
CA LEU A 105 5.27 -3.31 13.22
C LEU A 105 4.47 -1.99 13.20
N LEU A 106 4.39 -1.31 14.33
CA LEU A 106 3.75 0.00 14.43
C LEU A 106 4.42 1.04 13.53
N HIS A 107 5.76 1.06 13.48
CA HIS A 107 6.53 2.01 12.69
C HIS A 107 6.24 1.88 11.18
N ILE A 108 5.97 0.68 10.69
CA ILE A 108 5.61 0.45 9.30
C ILE A 108 4.10 0.62 9.05
N GLY A 109 3.32 1.04 10.04
CA GLY A 109 1.88 1.30 9.90
C GLY A 109 1.00 0.06 10.07
N GLY A 110 1.53 -1.01 10.65
CA GLY A 110 0.76 -2.15 11.12
C GLY A 110 0.28 -1.94 12.56
N HIS A 111 -0.61 -2.81 13.02
CA HIS A 111 -1.07 -2.87 14.40
C HIS A 111 -1.00 -4.30 14.89
N CYS A 112 -0.72 -4.49 16.18
CA CYS A 112 -0.85 -5.78 16.83
C CYS A 112 -1.40 -5.67 18.24
N ILE A 113 -1.99 -6.76 18.73
CA ILE A 113 -2.46 -6.90 20.11
C ILE A 113 -1.90 -8.21 20.65
N LYS A 114 -1.19 -8.13 21.77
CA LYS A 114 -0.59 -9.28 22.45
C LYS A 114 -1.67 -10.15 23.10
N TYR A 115 -1.67 -11.45 22.81
CA TYR A 115 -2.48 -12.45 23.51
C TYR A 115 -1.67 -13.25 24.52
N SER A 116 -0.42 -13.59 24.15
CA SER A 116 0.53 -14.29 25.02
C SER A 116 1.95 -13.83 24.69
N ASP A 117 2.95 -14.36 25.39
CA ASP A 117 4.35 -13.99 25.18
C ASP A 117 4.87 -14.26 23.76
N SER A 118 4.24 -15.19 23.03
CA SER A 118 4.65 -15.55 21.68
C SER A 118 3.53 -15.43 20.65
N ILE A 119 2.37 -14.86 20.99
CA ILE A 119 1.21 -14.79 20.08
C ILE A 119 0.59 -13.38 20.10
N TYR A 120 0.39 -12.85 18.90
CA TYR A 120 -0.25 -11.56 18.66
C TYR A 120 -1.36 -11.72 17.62
N SER A 121 -2.45 -10.94 17.72
CA SER A 121 -3.20 -10.59 16.50
C SER A 121 -2.48 -9.47 15.78
N PHE A 122 -2.67 -9.40 14.47
CA PHE A 122 -2.23 -8.27 13.66
C PHE A 122 -3.34 -7.73 12.77
N ALA A 123 -3.20 -6.46 12.39
CA ALA A 123 -3.91 -5.82 11.30
C ALA A 123 -2.93 -4.96 10.51
N ILE A 124 -2.77 -5.22 9.22
CA ILE A 124 -1.83 -4.49 8.35
C ILE A 124 -2.49 -4.02 7.06
N PRO A 125 -2.19 -2.81 6.57
CA PRO A 125 -2.47 -2.43 5.19
C PRO A 125 -1.77 -3.35 4.19
N LEU A 126 -2.43 -3.73 3.10
CA LEU A 126 -1.80 -4.55 2.05
C LEU A 126 -0.52 -3.94 1.48
N LYS A 127 -0.43 -2.61 1.43
CA LYS A 127 0.75 -1.87 0.93
C LYS A 127 2.04 -2.14 1.71
N ILE A 128 1.94 -2.60 2.96
CA ILE A 128 3.12 -2.90 3.79
C ILE A 128 3.41 -4.39 3.90
N LEU A 129 2.60 -5.24 3.25
CA LEU A 129 2.72 -6.69 3.32
C LEU A 129 4.14 -7.21 2.98
N PRO A 130 4.85 -6.71 1.95
CA PRO A 130 6.22 -7.15 1.68
C PRO A 130 7.23 -6.79 2.76
N GLN A 131 7.04 -5.68 3.48
CA GLN A 131 7.90 -5.28 4.59
C GLN A 131 7.53 -6.01 5.88
N PHE A 132 6.24 -6.28 6.07
CA PHE A 132 5.72 -7.00 7.22
C PHE A 132 6.29 -8.41 7.35
N ILE A 133 6.32 -9.18 6.25
CA ILE A 133 6.80 -10.57 6.26
C ILE A 133 8.31 -10.69 6.51
N THR A 134 9.06 -9.58 6.46
CA THR A 134 10.50 -9.56 6.72
C THR A 134 10.85 -9.00 8.10
N LEU A 135 9.85 -8.66 8.92
CA LEU A 135 10.09 -8.15 10.27
C LEU A 135 10.78 -9.22 11.14
N PRO A 136 11.88 -8.87 11.82
CA PRO A 136 12.55 -9.77 12.76
C PRO A 136 11.62 -10.32 13.83
N GLY A 137 11.86 -11.55 14.23
CA GLY A 137 11.11 -12.23 15.28
C GLY A 137 9.73 -12.74 14.89
N ILE A 138 9.23 -12.51 13.66
CA ILE A 138 8.03 -13.21 13.18
C ILE A 138 8.44 -14.62 12.70
N THR A 139 7.84 -15.65 13.30
CA THR A 139 8.16 -17.05 12.99
C THR A 139 7.03 -17.79 12.28
N TYR A 140 5.78 -17.38 12.50
CA TYR A 140 4.61 -17.94 11.84
C TYR A 140 3.53 -16.90 11.58
N ILE A 141 2.84 -17.00 10.44
CA ILE A 141 1.69 -16.15 10.10
C ILE A 141 0.46 -16.98 9.74
N GLU A 142 -0.66 -16.63 10.35
CA GLU A 142 -1.99 -17.12 9.98
C GLU A 142 -2.92 -15.98 9.59
N CYS A 143 -3.58 -16.09 8.44
CA CYS A 143 -4.65 -15.16 8.07
C CYS A 143 -5.96 -15.58 8.72
N SER A 144 -6.71 -14.59 9.23
CA SER A 144 -8.11 -14.79 9.59
C SER A 144 -8.90 -15.26 8.37
N SER A 145 -9.80 -16.21 8.61
CA SER A 145 -10.72 -16.71 7.58
C SER A 145 -12.11 -16.11 7.79
N PRO A 146 -12.91 -15.92 6.72
CA PRO A 146 -14.29 -15.53 6.87
C PRO A 146 -15.03 -16.52 7.79
N VAL A 147 -15.74 -16.01 8.79
CA VAL A 147 -16.62 -16.85 9.60
C VAL A 147 -17.76 -17.34 8.69
N ARG A 148 -17.75 -18.63 8.38
CA ARG A 148 -18.87 -19.28 7.71
C ARG A 148 -19.83 -19.75 8.80
N ASN A 149 -20.99 -19.11 8.92
CA ASN A 149 -22.09 -19.70 9.66
C ASN A 149 -22.42 -21.02 8.97
N ARG A 150 -22.24 -22.13 9.69
CA ARG A 150 -22.63 -23.46 9.24
C ARG A 150 -24.13 -23.64 9.38
#